data_AF-A0A139XHG2-F1
#
_entry.id   AF-A0A139XHG2-F1
#
_cell.length_a   1.000
_cell.length_b   1.000
_cell.length_c   1.000
_cell.angle_alpha   90.00
_cell.angle_beta   90.00
_cell.angle_gamma   90.00
#
_symmetry.space_group_name_H-M   'P 1'
#
loop_
_entity.id
_entity.type
_entity.pdbx_description
1 polymer ?
#
loop_
_entity_poly.entity_id
_entity_poly.type
_entity_poly.pdbx_seq_one_letter_code
_entity_poly.pdbx_strand_id
1 'polypeptide(L)'
;MNNQFQGGLQTQSHEITVEDLPINGNIPEWLVGSLVRNTPAQYEIKARSYRHWIDGLAMLHSFAFENGRVSYRNRFIQSRAYRENNVTGLSSAGIISDLRSLRSETV
;
A
#
# COMPACT_ATOMS: atom_id res chain seq x y z
N MET A 1 -11.03 15.41 -19.24
CA MET A 1 -10.38 15.98 -18.05
C MET A 1 -9.44 14.94 -17.48
N ASN A 2 -8.14 15.22 -17.39
CA ASN A 2 -7.19 14.33 -16.71
C ASN A 2 -7.36 14.51 -15.20
N ASN A 3 -7.63 13.42 -14.49
CA ASN A 3 -7.70 13.47 -13.04
C ASN A 3 -6.28 13.38 -12.48
N GLN A 4 -5.78 14.49 -11.92
CA GLN A 4 -4.43 14.61 -11.36
C GLN A 4 -4.14 13.63 -10.21
N PHE A 5 -5.16 13.05 -9.58
CA PHE A 5 -5.01 12.10 -8.47
C PHE A 5 -4.99 10.64 -8.91
N GLN A 6 -5.18 10.34 -10.20
CA GLN A 6 -5.21 8.95 -10.68
C GLN A 6 -3.94 8.18 -10.33
N GLY A 7 -2.77 8.82 -10.35
CA GLY A 7 -1.50 8.18 -9.98
C GLY A 7 -1.46 7.67 -8.54
N GLY A 8 -2.17 8.32 -7.60
CA GLY A 8 -2.23 7.91 -6.20
C GLY A 8 -3.10 6.66 -5.95
N LEU A 9 -3.85 6.20 -6.95
CA LEU A 9 -4.75 5.04 -6.87
C LEU A 9 -4.31 3.91 -7.81
N GLN A 10 -3.07 3.94 -8.28
CA GLN A 10 -2.49 2.88 -9.09
C GLN A 10 -1.77 1.84 -8.22
N THR A 11 -1.63 0.63 -8.78
CA THR A 11 -0.87 -0.44 -8.13
C THR A 11 0.60 -0.04 -7.97
N GLN A 12 1.10 -0.12 -6.74
CA GLN A 12 2.50 -0.12 -6.37
C GLN A 12 2.89 -1.50 -5.83
N SER A 13 3.55 -2.29 -6.67
CA SER A 13 3.99 -3.66 -6.35
C SER A 13 5.45 -3.73 -5.86
N HIS A 14 6.23 -2.65 -5.99
CA HIS A 14 7.64 -2.69 -5.68
C HIS A 14 7.88 -2.45 -4.20
N GLU A 15 8.63 -3.35 -3.58
CA GLU A 15 9.22 -3.15 -2.27
C GLU A 15 10.67 -2.69 -2.46
N ILE A 16 11.00 -1.54 -1.90
CA ILE A 16 12.33 -0.96 -1.98
C ILE A 16 12.85 -0.58 -0.60
N THR A 17 14.16 -0.41 -0.53
CA THR A 17 14.86 0.20 0.61
C THR A 17 15.78 1.26 0.02
N VAL A 18 15.74 2.46 0.59
CA VAL A 18 16.62 3.58 0.25
C VAL A 18 17.22 4.06 1.56
N GLU A 19 18.52 3.85 1.73
CA GLU A 19 19.21 4.15 3.00
C GLU A 19 19.38 5.65 3.23
N ASP A 20 19.49 6.44 2.16
CA ASP A 20 19.65 7.90 2.24
C ASP A 20 18.84 8.57 1.12
N LEU A 21 17.78 9.28 1.50
CA LEU A 21 16.95 10.03 0.57
C LEU A 21 17.53 11.44 0.34
N PRO A 22 17.41 11.97 -0.88
CA PRO A 22 17.76 13.37 -1.14
C PRO A 22 16.82 14.30 -0.37
N ILE A 23 17.39 15.22 0.40
CA ILE A 23 16.65 16.21 1.19
C ILE A 23 16.81 17.58 0.54
N ASN A 24 15.70 18.32 0.41
CA ASN A 24 15.72 19.75 0.12
C ASN A 24 15.29 20.51 1.38
N GLY A 25 16.20 21.30 1.94
CA GLY A 25 16.06 21.91 3.27
C GLY A 25 16.78 21.10 4.35
N ASN A 26 16.39 21.31 5.61
CA ASN A 26 17.08 20.71 6.76
C ASN A 26 16.09 19.96 7.65
N ILE A 27 16.41 18.70 7.99
CA ILE A 27 15.66 17.94 9.00
C ILE A 27 16.21 18.31 10.39
N PRO A 28 15.37 18.69 11.37
CA PRO A 28 15.85 19.02 12.71
C PRO A 28 16.54 17.85 13.39
N GLU A 29 17.69 18.09 14.03
CA GLU A 29 18.50 17.05 14.68
C GLU A 29 17.76 16.32 15.82
N TRP A 30 16.80 16.99 16.46
CA TRP A 30 16.00 16.40 17.52
C TRP A 30 14.98 15.37 17.01
N LEU A 31 14.69 15.34 15.70
CA LEU A 31 13.77 14.37 15.12
C LEU A 31 14.47 13.03 14.92
N VAL A 32 14.30 12.15 15.90
CA VAL A 32 14.81 10.78 15.86
C VAL A 32 13.64 9.81 16.04
N GLY A 33 13.53 8.84 15.13
CA GLY A 33 12.47 7.83 15.16
C GLY A 33 11.90 7.50 13.78
N SER A 34 10.74 6.85 13.73
CA SER A 34 10.15 6.38 12.47
C SER A 34 8.71 6.84 12.29
N LEU A 35 8.40 7.42 11.13
CA LEU A 35 7.04 7.61 10.65
C LEU A 35 6.62 6.39 9.83
N VAL A 36 5.59 5.69 10.29
CA VAL A 36 5.02 4.55 9.57
C VAL A 36 3.62 4.92 9.06
N ARG A 37 3.39 4.71 7.76
CA ARG A 37 2.11 4.93 7.08
C ARG A 37 1.59 3.60 6.53
N ASN A 38 0.32 3.31 6.77
CA ASN A 38 -0.37 2.18 6.17
C ASN A 38 -1.23 2.67 4.99
N THR A 39 -1.08 2.06 3.84
CA THR A 39 -1.79 2.45 2.61
C THR A 39 -2.24 1.21 1.82
N PRO A 40 -3.35 1.30 1.08
CA PRO A 40 -3.63 0.35 0.01
C PRO A 40 -2.60 0.56 -1.12
N ALA A 41 -1.96 -0.52 -1.56
CA ALA A 41 -0.88 -0.44 -2.54
C ALA A 41 -1.13 -1.27 -3.79
N GLN A 42 -1.77 -2.43 -3.71
CA GLN A 42 -1.97 -3.29 -4.88
C GLN A 42 -3.45 -3.56 -5.14
N TYR A 43 -3.93 -3.12 -6.31
CA TYR A 43 -5.32 -3.21 -6.72
C TYR A 43 -5.57 -4.32 -7.74
N GLU A 44 -4.51 -4.89 -8.32
CA GLU A 44 -4.59 -5.86 -9.41
C GLU A 44 -3.80 -7.12 -9.05
N ILE A 45 -4.45 -8.27 -9.19
CA ILE A 45 -3.88 -9.59 -8.89
C ILE A 45 -4.32 -10.55 -9.99
N LYS A 46 -3.37 -10.94 -10.84
CA LYS A 46 -3.61 -11.76 -12.04
C LYS A 46 -4.74 -11.17 -12.91
N ALA A 47 -5.85 -11.90 -13.08
CA ALA A 47 -6.98 -11.51 -13.92
C ALA A 47 -8.08 -10.74 -13.16
N ARG A 48 -7.88 -10.40 -11.89
CA ARG A 48 -8.87 -9.71 -11.05
C ARG A 48 -8.35 -8.35 -10.58
N SER A 49 -9.25 -7.37 -10.57
CA SER A 49 -8.98 -6.03 -10.02
C SER A 49 -9.98 -5.69 -8.91
N TYR A 50 -9.49 -5.04 -7.86
CA TYR A 50 -10.30 -4.46 -6.81
C TYR A 50 -10.97 -3.19 -7.34
N ARG A 51 -12.30 -3.10 -7.17
CA ARG A 51 -13.09 -1.97 -7.70
C ARG A 51 -13.17 -0.79 -6.73
N HIS A 52 -12.67 -0.95 -5.51
CA HIS A 52 -12.75 0.06 -4.48
C HIS A 52 -11.35 0.40 -3.96
N TRP A 53 -11.07 1.69 -3.82
CA TRP A 53 -9.76 2.21 -3.43
C TRP A 53 -9.24 1.78 -2.04
N ILE A 54 -10.09 1.25 -1.13
CA ILE A 54 -9.62 0.71 0.16
C ILE A 54 -9.52 -0.82 0.18
N ASP A 55 -9.84 -1.49 -0.92
CA ASP A 55 -9.76 -2.95 -1.02
C ASP A 55 -8.37 -3.43 -1.44
N GLY A 56 -7.47 -2.52 -1.83
CA GLY A 56 -6.12 -2.87 -2.24
C GLY A 56 -5.30 -3.51 -1.10
N LEU A 57 -4.40 -4.43 -1.44
CA LEU A 57 -3.52 -5.07 -0.47
C LEU A 57 -2.66 -4.02 0.23
N ALA A 58 -2.57 -4.14 1.55
CA ALA A 58 -1.94 -3.14 2.39
C ALA A 58 -0.40 -3.20 2.36
N MET A 59 0.22 -2.03 2.29
CA MET A 59 1.66 -1.83 2.36
C MET A 59 1.98 -0.80 3.44
N LEU A 60 3.03 -1.10 4.21
CA LEU A 60 3.60 -0.14 5.14
C LEU A 60 4.71 0.64 4.43
N HIS A 61 4.71 1.94 4.63
CA HIS A 61 5.78 2.86 4.26
C HIS A 61 6.41 3.40 5.53
N SER A 62 7.72 3.25 5.67
CA SER A 62 8.49 3.72 6.81
C SER A 62 9.49 4.78 6.37
N PHE A 63 9.51 5.89 7.08
CA PHE A 63 10.55 6.91 7.00
C PHE A 63 11.25 6.96 8.35
N ALA A 64 12.53 6.58 8.41
CA ALA A 64 13.31 6.62 9.64
C ALA A 64 14.23 7.84 9.61
N PHE A 65 14.22 8.61 10.69
CA PHE A 65 14.94 9.87 10.85
C PHE A 65 16.02 9.70 11.92
N GLU A 66 17.23 10.11 11.58
CA GLU A 66 18.35 10.14 12.53
C GLU A 66 19.44 11.08 12.01
N ASN A 67 19.98 11.95 12.87
CA ASN A 67 21.10 12.83 12.56
C ASN A 67 20.90 13.66 11.26
N GLY A 68 19.70 14.22 11.09
CA GLY A 68 19.35 15.04 9.92
C GLY A 68 19.18 14.26 8.61
N ARG A 69 19.29 12.93 8.62
CA ARG A 69 19.07 12.05 7.47
C ARG A 69 17.72 11.35 7.53
N VAL A 70 17.27 10.86 6.38
CA VAL A 70 16.05 10.05 6.29
C VAL A 70 16.25 8.86 5.37
N SER A 71 15.94 7.66 5.89
CA SER A 71 15.85 6.43 5.09
C SER A 71 14.40 6.06 4.85
N TYR A 72 14.15 5.37 3.74
CA TYR A 72 12.82 4.92 3.34
C TYR A 72 12.79 3.42 3.08
N ARG A 73 11.71 2.79 3.50
CA ARG A 73 11.42 1.40 3.17
C ARG A 73 9.92 1.19 3.05
N ASN A 74 9.50 0.35 2.11
CA ASN A 74 8.12 -0.13 2.05
C ASN A 74 8.04 -1.65 1.95
N ARG A 75 7.07 -2.25 2.66
CA ARG A 75 6.81 -3.69 2.60
C ARG A 75 5.32 -3.98 2.67
N PHE A 76 4.88 -4.99 1.95
CA PHE A 76 3.54 -5.53 2.07
C PHE A 76 3.32 -6.11 3.45
N ILE A 77 2.13 -5.87 4.00
CA ILE A 77 1.69 -6.55 5.21
C ILE A 77 1.42 -8.01 4.84
N GLN A 78 2.10 -8.94 5.52
CA GLN A 78 1.96 -10.39 5.37
C GLN A 78 0.65 -10.92 5.97
N SER A 79 -0.45 -10.22 5.68
CA SER A 79 -1.79 -10.59 6.10
C SER A 79 -2.22 -11.92 5.48
N ARG A 80 -3.28 -12.52 6.03
CA ARG A 80 -3.91 -13.69 5.42
C ARG A 80 -4.30 -13.43 3.96
N ALA A 81 -4.94 -12.29 3.70
CA ALA A 81 -5.36 -11.86 2.37
C ALA A 81 -4.17 -11.75 1.40
N TYR A 82 -3.07 -11.11 1.82
CA TYR A 82 -1.86 -10.99 1.01
C TYR A 82 -1.27 -12.36 0.67
N ARG A 83 -1.12 -13.25 1.67
CA ARG A 83 -0.56 -14.58 1.48
C ARG A 83 -1.43 -15.46 0.59
N GLU A 84 -2.74 -15.46 0.79
CA GLU A 84 -3.68 -16.22 -0.05
C GLU A 84 -3.61 -15.74 -1.51
N ASN A 85 -3.60 -14.43 -1.73
CA ASN A 85 -3.49 -13.86 -3.06
C ASN A 85 -2.16 -14.21 -3.77
N ASN A 86 -1.04 -14.14 -3.06
CA ASN A 86 0.26 -14.48 -3.61
C ASN A 86 0.42 -15.99 -3.91
N VAL A 87 -0.10 -16.86 -3.04
CA VAL A 87 0.05 -18.31 -3.16
C VAL A 87 -0.95 -18.89 -4.17
N THR A 88 -2.22 -18.50 -4.07
CA THR A 88 -3.30 -19.14 -4.81
C THR A 88 -3.74 -18.33 -6.04
N GLY A 89 -3.52 -17.01 -6.05
CA GLY A 89 -4.15 -16.11 -7.01
C GLY A 89 -5.67 -16.05 -6.87
N LEU A 90 -6.25 -16.70 -5.85
CA LEU A 90 -7.63 -16.51 -5.47
C LEU A 90 -7.67 -15.26 -4.61
N SER A 91 -8.38 -14.25 -5.11
CA SER A 91 -8.70 -13.07 -4.32
C SER A 91 -9.52 -13.50 -3.11
N SER A 92 -8.91 -13.50 -1.93
CA SER A 92 -9.67 -13.18 -0.73
C SER A 92 -10.33 -11.83 -1.02
N ALA A 93 -11.66 -11.82 -1.12
CA ALA A 93 -12.40 -10.71 -1.66
C ALA A 93 -12.11 -9.42 -0.86
N GLY A 94 -12.05 -8.29 -1.58
CA GLY A 94 -11.84 -6.98 -0.95
C GLY A 94 -13.04 -6.65 -0.05
N ILE A 95 -12.81 -5.95 1.06
CA ILE A 95 -13.85 -5.69 2.09
C ILE A 95 -15.15 -5.16 1.47
N ILE A 96 -15.07 -4.20 0.53
CA ILE A 96 -16.24 -3.62 -0.13
C ILE A 96 -16.66 -4.41 -1.36
N SER A 97 -15.73 -5.00 -2.08
CA SER A 97 -16.03 -5.87 -3.22
C SER A 97 -16.84 -7.11 -2.81
N ASP A 98 -16.65 -7.64 -1.60
CA ASP A 98 -17.35 -8.81 -1.08
C ASP A 98 -18.75 -8.49 -0.54
N LEU A 99 -18.92 -7.34 0.11
CA LEU A 99 -20.23 -6.87 0.59
C LEU A 99 -21.28 -6.72 -0.53
N ARG A 100 -20.84 -6.58 -1.78
CA ARG A 100 -21.73 -6.51 -2.96
C ARG A 100 -22.08 -7.87 -3.54
N SER A 101 -21.19 -8.88 -3.49
CA SER A 101 -21.50 -10.24 -3.96
C SER A 101 -22.54 -10.91 -3.06
N LEU A 102 -22.44 -10.69 -1.75
CA LEU A 102 -23.40 -11.21 -0.76
C LEU A 102 -24.81 -10.62 -0.92
N ARG A 103 -24.97 -9.46 -1.56
CA ARG A 103 -26.28 -8.85 -1.82
C ARG A 103 -26.94 -9.34 -3.11
N SER A 104 -26.19 -9.95 -4.05
CA SER A 104 -26.77 -10.51 -5.27
C SER A 104 -27.30 -11.93 -5.11
N GLU A 105 -27.00 -12.60 -3.99
CA GLU A 105 -27.46 -13.97 -3.71
C GLU A 105 -28.72 -14.03 -2.83
N THR A 106 -29.35 -12.88 -2.50
CA THR A 106 -30.57 -12.81 -1.67
C THR A 106 -31.83 -12.39 -2.45
N VAL A 107 -31.91 -12.68 -3.76
CA VAL A 107 -33.15 -12.50 -4.54
C VAL A 107 -33.43 -13.76 -5.35
#